data_AF-A0A919AX79-F1
#
_entry.id   AF-A0A919AX79-F1
#
_cell.length_a   1.000
_cell.length_b   1.000
_cell.length_c   1.000
_cell.angle_alpha   90.00
_cell.angle_beta   90.00
_cell.angle_gamma   90.00
#
_symmetry.space_group_name_H-M   'P 1'
#
loop_
_entity.id
_entity.type
_entity.pdbx_description
1 polymer ?
#
loop_
_entity_poly.entity_id
_entity_poly.type
_entity_poly.pdbx_seq_one_letter_code
_entity_poly.pdbx_strand_id
1 'polypeptide(L)'
;MNRHGASAATATVVLLTTVLAAGPAAAAPAVTGDAEARVGVDRATGSVVFTAAEGQANDLHVIPMDHGVGTRQIGFRDQVPLAPGDHCAYLEPGIDTFVVCELPTGSGRPERIDVFLGDGDDMIVTSDPAVGTVRGGTGDDTLHAHTAHTVRGDAGDDMVMGRAVLDGGDGADHLMGDDGDQWMTGGRGDDLIEAYGGEDRTYGGPGDDHALGGPGDDLLLGGPGDDTLHGEEGDDLIGGGPGKDTAEGGPGRDIVL
;
A
#
# COMPACT_ATOMS: atom_id res chain seq x y z
N MET A 1 -40.71 34.38 -64.50
CA MET A 1 -41.30 33.16 -63.90
C MET A 1 -40.21 32.38 -63.19
N ASN A 2 -40.24 32.35 -61.85
CA ASN A 2 -40.23 31.15 -61.00
C ASN A 2 -39.85 31.55 -59.57
N ARG A 3 -40.86 31.45 -58.71
CA ARG A 3 -40.81 31.68 -57.27
C ARG A 3 -40.37 30.38 -56.60
N HIS A 4 -39.45 30.44 -55.64
CA HIS A 4 -39.49 29.55 -54.48
C HIS A 4 -38.97 30.31 -53.27
N GLY A 5 -39.91 30.65 -52.37
CA GLY A 5 -39.61 31.18 -51.04
C GLY A 5 -39.30 30.04 -50.10
N ALA A 6 -38.21 30.17 -49.35
CA ALA A 6 -37.92 29.33 -48.20
C ALA A 6 -38.15 30.18 -46.93
N SER A 7 -39.17 29.81 -46.17
CA SER A 7 -39.49 30.35 -44.86
C SER A 7 -38.54 29.73 -43.83
N ALA A 8 -37.69 30.55 -43.22
CA ALA A 8 -36.87 30.14 -42.08
C ALA A 8 -37.74 30.18 -40.80
N ALA A 9 -38.09 29.02 -40.26
CA ALA A 9 -38.71 28.90 -38.95
C ALA A 9 -37.62 28.96 -37.88
N THR A 10 -37.64 30.02 -37.07
CA THR A 10 -36.79 30.18 -35.88
C THR A 10 -37.37 29.31 -34.75
N ALA A 11 -36.68 28.21 -34.42
CA ALA A 11 -36.99 27.40 -33.24
C ALA A 11 -36.25 27.97 -32.03
N THR A 12 -36.98 28.61 -31.12
CA THR A 12 -36.45 29.11 -29.85
C THR A 12 -36.35 27.93 -28.88
N VAL A 13 -35.14 27.43 -28.64
CA VAL A 13 -34.86 26.42 -27.62
C VAL A 13 -34.74 27.14 -26.27
N VAL A 14 -35.68 26.89 -25.37
CA VAL A 14 -35.62 27.35 -23.98
C VAL A 14 -34.82 26.32 -23.19
N LEU A 15 -33.58 26.65 -22.82
CA LEU A 15 -32.81 25.88 -21.83
C LEU A 15 -33.41 26.14 -20.43
N LEU A 16 -34.03 25.14 -19.82
CA LEU A 16 -34.30 25.14 -18.38
C LEU A 16 -32.99 24.80 -17.67
N THR A 17 -32.30 25.79 -17.11
CA THR A 17 -31.21 25.57 -16.17
C THR A 17 -31.79 25.31 -14.79
N THR A 18 -31.86 24.05 -14.36
CA THR A 18 -32.07 23.69 -12.95
C THR A 18 -30.79 23.96 -12.19
N VAL A 19 -30.74 25.06 -11.44
CA VAL A 19 -29.68 25.31 -10.44
C VAL A 19 -30.00 24.44 -9.23
N LEU A 20 -29.26 23.35 -9.03
CA LEU A 20 -29.20 22.68 -7.73
C LEU A 20 -28.36 23.58 -6.81
N ALA A 21 -29.01 24.32 -5.92
CA ALA A 21 -28.33 24.97 -4.81
C ALA A 21 -27.92 23.89 -3.79
N ALA A 22 -26.63 23.57 -3.74
CA ALA A 22 -26.06 22.82 -2.63
C ALA A 22 -26.18 23.68 -1.36
N GLY A 23 -27.02 23.27 -0.41
CA GLY A 23 -27.05 23.86 0.92
C GLY A 23 -25.71 23.62 1.63
N PRO A 24 -25.34 24.46 2.62
CA PRO A 24 -24.09 24.28 3.35
C PRO A 24 -24.11 22.90 3.99
N ALA A 25 -23.12 22.06 3.65
CA ALA A 25 -22.90 20.79 4.32
C ALA A 25 -22.70 21.10 5.81
N ALA A 26 -23.62 20.62 6.64
CA ALA A 26 -23.43 20.64 8.08
C ALA A 26 -22.18 19.80 8.37
N ALA A 27 -21.10 20.47 8.78
CA ALA A 27 -19.90 19.79 9.25
C ALA A 27 -20.33 18.82 10.36
N ALA A 28 -20.04 17.54 10.16
CA ALA A 28 -20.19 16.55 11.22
C ALA A 28 -19.36 17.03 12.43
N PRO A 29 -19.86 16.84 13.67
CA PRO A 29 -19.12 17.26 14.84
C PRO A 29 -17.79 16.53 14.88
N ALA A 30 -16.69 17.28 14.89
CA ALA A 30 -15.37 16.76 15.15
C ALA A 30 -15.40 16.01 16.49
N VAL A 31 -15.11 14.71 16.46
CA VAL A 31 -14.94 13.90 17.66
C VAL A 31 -13.61 14.34 18.26
N THR A 32 -13.67 15.25 19.23
CA THR A 32 -12.51 15.65 20.04
C THR A 32 -12.34 14.65 21.17
N GLY A 33 -11.70 13.53 20.88
CA GLY A 33 -10.97 12.72 21.84
C GLY A 33 -9.66 12.37 21.15
N ASP A 34 -8.52 12.49 21.84
CA ASP A 34 -7.23 12.10 21.29
C ASP A 34 -7.39 10.70 20.68
N ALA A 35 -7.12 10.56 19.39
CA ALA A 35 -7.22 9.28 18.74
C ALA A 35 -6.25 8.34 19.46
N GLU A 36 -6.70 7.13 19.78
CA GLU A 36 -5.88 6.09 20.40
C GLU A 36 -5.78 4.92 19.43
N ALA A 37 -4.58 4.35 19.29
CA ALA A 37 -4.37 3.16 18.47
C ALA A 37 -5.25 2.01 18.99
N ARG A 38 -5.70 1.15 18.07
CA ARG A 38 -6.63 0.06 18.38
C ARG A 38 -6.19 -1.23 17.75
N VAL A 39 -6.45 -2.32 18.46
CA VAL A 39 -6.32 -3.67 17.92
C VAL A 39 -7.65 -4.39 18.05
N GLY A 40 -8.26 -4.72 16.92
CA GLY A 40 -9.52 -5.45 16.86
C GLY A 40 -9.28 -6.92 16.49
N VAL A 41 -9.82 -7.84 17.28
CA VAL A 41 -9.78 -9.28 16.99
C VAL A 41 -11.15 -9.81 16.59
N ASP A 42 -11.29 -10.26 15.35
CA ASP A 42 -12.48 -11.00 14.89
C ASP A 42 -12.21 -12.50 14.89
N ARG A 43 -12.69 -13.17 15.96
CA ARG A 43 -12.56 -14.62 16.13
C ARG A 43 -13.44 -15.44 15.17
N ALA A 44 -14.46 -14.84 14.54
CA ALA A 44 -15.32 -15.52 13.58
C ALA A 44 -14.67 -15.61 12.20
N THR A 45 -13.90 -14.60 11.82
CA THR A 45 -13.13 -14.57 10.57
C THR A 45 -11.68 -15.02 10.74
N GLY A 46 -11.15 -15.01 11.96
CA GLY A 46 -9.74 -15.32 12.24
C GLY A 46 -8.83 -14.14 11.90
N SER A 47 -9.33 -12.91 12.05
CA SER A 47 -8.65 -11.68 11.64
C SER A 47 -8.22 -10.85 12.85
N VAL A 48 -7.06 -10.22 12.74
CA VAL A 48 -6.62 -9.15 13.64
C VAL A 48 -6.37 -7.91 12.79
N VAL A 49 -6.84 -6.76 13.27
CA VAL A 49 -6.59 -5.48 12.62
C VAL A 49 -5.94 -4.55 13.63
N PHE A 50 -4.75 -4.06 13.32
CA PHE A 50 -4.13 -2.94 14.01
C PHE A 50 -4.46 -1.65 13.28
N THR A 51 -4.80 -0.60 14.00
CA THR A 51 -5.02 0.75 13.46
C THR A 51 -4.37 1.76 14.38
N ALA A 52 -3.39 2.50 13.86
CA ALA A 52 -2.74 3.59 14.55
C ALA A 52 -3.71 4.74 14.89
N ALA A 53 -3.31 5.56 15.86
CA ALA A 53 -3.96 6.83 16.14
C ALA A 53 -3.41 7.93 15.24
N GLU A 54 -4.21 8.99 15.05
CA GLU A 54 -3.67 10.24 14.52
C GLU A 54 -2.61 10.84 15.47
N GLY A 55 -1.45 11.24 14.93
CA GLY A 55 -0.32 11.86 15.57
C GLY A 55 0.63 10.90 16.29
N GLN A 56 0.49 9.58 16.08
CA GLN A 56 1.29 8.57 16.74
C GLN A 56 2.38 8.05 15.81
N ALA A 57 3.64 8.38 16.10
CA ALA A 57 4.78 7.68 15.50
C ALA A 57 4.85 6.25 16.05
N ASN A 58 4.72 5.27 15.16
CA ASN A 58 4.62 3.85 15.47
C ASN A 58 5.94 3.14 15.15
N ASP A 59 6.63 2.62 16.16
CA ASP A 59 7.76 1.66 16.00
C ASP A 59 7.25 0.22 16.14
N LEU A 60 6.31 -0.18 15.29
CA LEU A 60 5.54 -1.40 15.46
C LEU A 60 6.32 -2.67 15.08
N HIS A 61 6.38 -3.62 16.01
CA HIS A 61 6.83 -4.99 15.68
C HIS A 61 5.68 -5.98 15.86
N VAL A 62 5.30 -6.68 14.77
CA VAL A 62 4.35 -7.79 14.77
C VAL A 62 5.11 -9.12 14.86
N ILE A 63 4.99 -9.79 16.00
CA ILE A 63 5.78 -10.98 16.35
C ILE A 63 4.87 -12.18 16.62
N PRO A 64 5.12 -13.35 16.02
CA PRO A 64 4.44 -14.57 16.41
C PRO A 64 4.88 -14.98 17.82
N MET A 65 3.91 -15.25 18.71
CA MET A 65 4.18 -15.75 20.07
C MET A 65 3.79 -17.22 20.21
N ASP A 66 4.37 -17.86 21.24
CA ASP A 66 4.37 -19.31 21.49
C ASP A 66 2.97 -19.96 21.39
N HIS A 67 2.92 -21.19 20.88
CA HIS A 67 1.66 -21.85 20.49
C HIS A 67 1.09 -22.72 21.63
N GLY A 68 -0.04 -22.29 22.18
CA GLY A 68 -0.89 -23.14 23.02
C GLY A 68 -1.79 -24.06 22.18
N VAL A 69 -2.32 -25.12 22.79
CA VAL A 69 -3.34 -25.95 22.11
C VAL A 69 -4.63 -25.15 21.95
N GLY A 70 -5.02 -24.85 20.71
CA GLY A 70 -6.29 -24.19 20.38
C GLY A 70 -6.27 -22.66 20.34
N THR A 71 -5.14 -22.01 20.67
CA THR A 71 -4.97 -20.55 20.56
C THR A 71 -3.58 -20.17 20.10
N ARG A 72 -3.50 -19.10 19.30
CA ARG A 72 -2.26 -18.48 18.83
C ARG A 72 -2.17 -17.08 19.42
N GLN A 73 -0.99 -16.71 19.89
CA GLN A 73 -0.71 -15.38 20.42
C GLN A 73 0.08 -14.56 19.40
N ILE A 74 -0.28 -13.29 19.25
CA ILE A 74 0.38 -12.33 18.37
C ILE A 74 0.79 -11.14 19.23
N GLY A 75 2.07 -10.81 19.22
CA GLY A 75 2.62 -9.66 19.91
C GLY A 75 2.65 -8.43 19.01
N PHE A 76 2.18 -7.31 19.53
CA PHE A 76 2.33 -5.97 18.97
C PHE A 76 3.17 -5.16 19.95
N ARG A 77 4.37 -4.78 19.55
CA ARG A 77 5.26 -3.96 20.37
C ARG A 77 5.22 -2.51 19.88
N ASP A 78 4.42 -1.70 20.54
CA ASP A 78 4.35 -0.24 20.45
C ASP A 78 3.45 0.33 21.56
N GLN A 79 3.36 1.65 21.77
CA GLN A 79 2.39 2.28 22.67
C GLN A 79 0.96 2.10 22.16
N VAL A 80 0.29 1.04 22.61
CA VAL A 80 -1.08 0.72 22.16
C VAL A 80 -2.05 0.82 23.34
N PRO A 81 -2.84 1.89 23.45
CA PRO A 81 -3.91 1.97 24.44
C PRO A 81 -4.95 0.88 24.15
N LEU A 82 -5.15 -0.05 25.07
CA LEU A 82 -6.13 -1.12 24.92
C LEU A 82 -7.49 -0.68 25.46
N ALA A 83 -8.52 -0.79 24.62
CA ALA A 83 -9.89 -0.80 25.10
C ALA A 83 -10.22 -2.17 25.74
N PRO A 84 -10.99 -2.23 26.85
CA PRO A 84 -11.42 -3.51 27.41
C PRO A 84 -12.38 -4.24 26.47
N GLY A 85 -11.98 -5.38 25.90
CA GLY A 85 -12.91 -6.24 25.13
C GLY A 85 -12.35 -6.99 23.93
N ASP A 86 -11.13 -6.74 23.49
CA ASP A 86 -10.68 -7.14 22.15
C ASP A 86 -9.86 -8.44 22.09
N HIS A 87 -9.97 -9.31 23.10
CA HIS A 87 -9.13 -10.52 23.21
C HIS A 87 -7.61 -10.23 23.17
N CYS A 88 -7.24 -9.00 23.52
CA CYS A 88 -5.87 -8.55 23.68
C CYS A 88 -5.62 -8.12 25.14
N ALA A 89 -4.41 -8.32 25.62
CA ALA A 89 -3.97 -7.90 26.95
C ALA A 89 -2.52 -7.41 26.91
N TYR A 90 -2.16 -6.51 27.81
CA TYR A 90 -0.75 -6.17 28.03
C TYR A 90 0.01 -7.39 28.56
N LEU A 91 1.19 -7.64 28.00
CA LEU A 91 2.04 -8.76 28.44
C LEU A 91 2.39 -8.64 29.93
N GLU A 92 2.72 -7.43 30.36
CA GLU A 92 2.99 -7.08 31.76
C GLU A 92 2.10 -5.92 32.21
N PRO A 93 1.38 -6.02 33.34
CA PRO A 93 0.55 -4.94 33.83
C PRO A 93 1.37 -3.66 34.09
N GLY A 94 0.99 -2.56 33.43
CA GLY A 94 1.67 -1.27 33.54
C GLY A 94 2.76 -1.01 32.49
N ILE A 95 2.99 -1.97 31.56
CA ILE A 95 3.76 -1.75 30.34
C ILE A 95 2.78 -1.67 29.17
N ASP A 96 2.54 -0.47 28.68
CA ASP A 96 1.64 -0.18 27.56
C ASP A 96 2.30 -0.33 26.18
N THR A 97 3.57 -0.72 26.15
CA THR A 97 4.36 -0.88 24.93
C THR A 97 4.32 -2.29 24.32
N PHE A 98 3.58 -3.22 24.93
CA PHE A 98 3.51 -4.61 24.47
C PHE A 98 2.11 -5.19 24.70
N VAL A 99 1.38 -5.35 23.60
CA VAL A 99 0.06 -5.97 23.55
C VAL A 99 0.16 -7.37 22.97
N VAL A 100 -0.57 -8.32 23.57
CA VAL A 100 -0.70 -9.69 23.07
C VAL A 100 -2.16 -9.97 22.75
N CYS A 101 -2.44 -10.38 21.52
CA CYS A 101 -3.78 -10.75 21.06
C CYS A 101 -3.90 -12.25 20.82
N GLU A 102 -5.05 -12.83 21.17
CA GLU A 102 -5.31 -14.26 21.08
C GLU A 102 -6.31 -14.62 19.96
N LEU A 103 -5.84 -15.42 18.99
CA LEU A 103 -6.67 -16.01 17.94
C LEU A 103 -6.96 -17.50 18.20
N PRO A 104 -8.20 -17.99 17.98
CA PRO A 104 -8.47 -19.43 17.98
C PRO A 104 -7.78 -20.11 16.79
N THR A 105 -7.06 -21.21 17.05
CA THR A 105 -6.50 -22.04 15.97
C THR A 105 -7.49 -23.12 15.53
N GLY A 106 -7.38 -23.58 14.27
CA GLY A 106 -8.21 -24.67 13.75
C GLY A 106 -9.60 -24.27 13.23
N SER A 107 -9.82 -22.98 12.95
CA SER A 107 -11.05 -22.47 12.31
C SER A 107 -11.21 -22.91 10.84
N GLY A 108 -10.18 -23.51 10.24
CA GLY A 108 -10.16 -23.94 8.84
C GLY A 108 -10.01 -22.79 7.84
N ARG A 109 -9.77 -21.56 8.32
CA ARG A 109 -9.49 -20.37 7.50
C ARG A 109 -8.06 -19.89 7.77
N PRO A 110 -7.37 -19.31 6.76
CA PRO A 110 -6.09 -18.66 7.01
C PRO A 110 -6.30 -17.47 7.94
N GLU A 111 -5.47 -17.38 8.96
CA GLU A 111 -5.41 -16.21 9.84
C GLU A 111 -4.89 -15.02 9.04
N ARG A 112 -5.45 -13.83 9.31
CA ARG A 112 -5.09 -12.62 8.58
C ARG A 112 -4.87 -11.47 9.55
N ILE A 113 -3.68 -10.88 9.50
CA ILE A 113 -3.33 -9.68 10.24
C ILE A 113 -3.21 -8.54 9.24
N ASP A 114 -4.01 -7.49 9.42
CA ASP A 114 -3.89 -6.25 8.66
C ASP A 114 -3.41 -5.15 9.60
N VAL A 115 -2.43 -4.37 9.15
CA VAL A 115 -1.85 -3.25 9.89
C VAL A 115 -2.05 -1.97 9.11
N PHE A 116 -2.64 -0.99 9.77
CA PHE A 116 -2.81 0.36 9.26
C PHE A 116 -2.07 1.31 10.19
N LEU A 117 -0.93 1.81 9.71
CA LEU A 117 -0.16 2.85 10.37
C LEU A 117 -0.82 4.22 10.11
N GLY A 118 -0.30 5.26 10.76
CA GLY A 118 -1.00 6.50 11.00
C GLY A 118 -0.54 7.64 10.12
N ASP A 119 -0.46 8.81 10.72
CA ASP A 119 0.30 9.95 10.23
C ASP A 119 1.60 10.10 11.01
N GLY A 120 2.62 10.61 10.33
CA GLY A 120 3.98 10.70 10.83
C GLY A 120 4.86 9.61 10.24
N ASP A 121 6.16 9.73 10.51
CA ASP A 121 7.15 8.79 10.00
C ASP A 121 7.13 7.53 10.88
N ASP A 122 6.60 6.44 10.34
CA ASP A 122 6.37 5.18 11.05
C ASP A 122 7.40 4.11 10.63
N MET A 123 7.73 3.20 11.56
CA MET A 123 8.54 2.02 11.27
C MET A 123 7.79 0.76 11.65
N ILE A 124 7.70 -0.20 10.71
CA ILE A 124 7.16 -1.53 11.00
C ILE A 124 8.13 -2.63 10.64
N VAL A 125 8.18 -3.65 11.48
CA VAL A 125 8.82 -4.94 11.18
C VAL A 125 7.78 -6.04 11.34
N THR A 126 7.59 -6.84 10.29
CA THR A 126 6.69 -8.00 10.34
C THR A 126 7.48 -9.30 10.29
N SER A 127 7.34 -10.14 11.31
CA SER A 127 7.90 -11.50 11.33
C SER A 127 6.82 -12.59 11.33
N ASP A 128 5.56 -12.17 11.43
CA ASP A 128 4.42 -13.06 11.52
C ASP A 128 3.90 -13.44 10.12
N PRO A 129 3.83 -14.74 9.77
CA PRO A 129 3.45 -15.17 8.41
C PRO A 129 1.97 -14.92 8.07
N ALA A 130 1.14 -14.58 9.06
CA ALA A 130 -0.27 -14.27 8.85
C ALA A 130 -0.51 -12.79 8.51
N VAL A 131 0.54 -11.96 8.48
CA VAL A 131 0.40 -10.59 8.00
C VAL A 131 0.02 -10.61 6.53
N GLY A 132 -1.14 -10.02 6.24
CA GLY A 132 -1.70 -9.91 4.91
C GLY A 132 -1.38 -8.56 4.32
N THR A 133 -1.74 -7.49 5.04
CA THR A 133 -1.64 -6.11 4.55
C THR A 133 -0.91 -5.23 5.55
N VAL A 134 -0.04 -4.38 5.05
CA VAL A 134 0.56 -3.25 5.78
C VAL A 134 0.31 -1.98 4.97
N ARG A 135 -0.09 -0.90 5.64
CA ARG A 135 -0.20 0.45 5.06
C ARG A 135 0.52 1.43 5.97
N GLY A 136 1.41 2.26 5.40
CA GLY A 136 2.18 3.30 6.07
C GLY A 136 1.31 4.50 6.44
N GLY A 137 0.62 5.07 5.46
CA GLY A 137 -0.34 6.15 5.69
C GLY A 137 0.20 7.47 5.19
N THR A 138 0.47 8.43 6.08
CA THR A 138 1.11 9.69 5.64
C THR A 138 2.38 9.92 6.43
N GLY A 139 3.47 10.33 5.80
CA GLY A 139 4.77 10.48 6.45
C GLY A 139 5.80 9.63 5.72
N ASP A 140 7.07 9.82 6.06
CA ASP A 140 8.15 9.10 5.40
C ASP A 140 8.38 7.77 6.15
N ASP A 141 7.75 6.69 5.69
CA ASP A 141 7.65 5.44 6.43
C ASP A 141 8.76 4.45 6.10
N THR A 142 9.07 3.56 7.05
CA THR A 142 10.01 2.45 6.86
C THR A 142 9.32 1.10 7.13
N LEU A 143 8.85 0.47 6.05
CA LEU A 143 8.02 -0.74 6.08
C LEU A 143 8.83 -2.01 5.79
N HIS A 144 9.48 -2.59 6.80
CA HIS A 144 10.14 -3.90 6.73
C HIS A 144 9.12 -5.05 6.83
N ALA A 145 8.23 -5.13 5.85
CA ALA A 145 7.06 -5.99 5.85
C ALA A 145 7.25 -7.30 5.06
N HIS A 146 8.41 -7.97 5.23
CA HIS A 146 8.78 -9.19 4.49
C HIS A 146 7.75 -10.33 4.58
N THR A 147 6.92 -10.36 5.61
CA THR A 147 5.87 -11.37 5.75
C THR A 147 4.51 -10.89 5.31
N ALA A 148 4.33 -9.63 4.91
CA ALA A 148 3.08 -9.12 4.36
C ALA A 148 2.93 -9.53 2.89
N HIS A 149 1.71 -9.78 2.44
CA HIS A 149 1.43 -10.03 1.03
C HIS A 149 1.31 -8.71 0.26
N THR A 150 0.70 -7.70 0.88
CA THR A 150 0.50 -6.38 0.28
C THR A 150 1.04 -5.32 1.23
N VAL A 151 1.94 -4.48 0.71
CA VAL A 151 2.55 -3.38 1.44
C VAL A 151 2.33 -2.11 0.63
N ARG A 152 1.87 -1.06 1.29
CA ARG A 152 1.63 0.24 0.67
C ARG A 152 2.23 1.35 1.52
N GLY A 153 3.10 2.18 0.96
CA GLY A 153 3.65 3.37 1.62
C GLY A 153 2.55 4.41 1.87
N ASP A 154 1.74 4.66 0.83
CA ASP A 154 0.67 5.65 0.76
C ASP A 154 1.17 7.07 0.41
N ALA A 155 1.58 7.92 1.36
CA ALA A 155 2.04 9.27 1.03
C ALA A 155 3.23 9.69 1.89
N GLY A 156 4.25 10.27 1.26
CA GLY A 156 5.55 10.54 1.86
C GLY A 156 6.62 9.76 1.11
N ASP A 157 7.89 10.00 1.44
CA ASP A 157 9.01 9.30 0.80
C ASP A 157 9.27 7.98 1.58
N ASP A 158 8.75 6.86 1.07
CA ASP A 158 8.64 5.60 1.81
C ASP A 158 9.72 4.57 1.44
N MET A 159 10.16 3.77 2.42
CA MET A 159 10.97 2.55 2.19
C MET A 159 10.08 1.32 2.37
N VAL A 160 9.78 0.62 1.27
CA VAL A 160 8.78 -0.46 1.22
C VAL A 160 9.45 -1.81 0.91
N MET A 161 9.37 -2.75 1.86
CA MET A 161 9.80 -4.14 1.65
C MET A 161 8.64 -5.11 1.83
N GLY A 162 8.43 -6.01 0.88
CA GLY A 162 7.33 -6.96 0.88
C GLY A 162 7.60 -8.16 -0.03
N ARG A 163 6.68 -9.13 -0.04
CA ARG A 163 6.92 -10.41 -0.77
C ARG A 163 6.12 -10.61 -2.06
N ALA A 164 5.13 -9.75 -2.34
CA ALA A 164 4.22 -10.00 -3.46
C ALA A 164 3.65 -8.74 -4.09
N VAL A 165 3.03 -7.84 -3.33
CA VAL A 165 2.48 -6.59 -3.88
C VAL A 165 3.05 -5.41 -3.11
N LEU A 166 3.78 -4.55 -3.80
CA LEU A 166 4.39 -3.34 -3.24
C LEU A 166 3.89 -2.12 -4.01
N ASP A 167 3.55 -1.07 -3.27
CA ASP A 167 2.99 0.18 -3.79
C ASP A 167 3.60 1.32 -2.98
N GLY A 168 4.46 2.14 -3.58
CA GLY A 168 5.09 3.28 -2.90
C GLY A 168 4.01 4.30 -2.54
N GLY A 169 3.44 4.92 -3.57
CA GLY A 169 2.28 5.79 -3.43
C GLY A 169 2.59 7.19 -3.93
N ASP A 170 2.65 8.16 -3.02
CA ASP A 170 2.98 9.54 -3.36
C ASP A 170 4.29 9.95 -2.67
N GLY A 171 5.37 10.18 -3.39
CA GLY A 171 6.66 10.53 -2.81
C GLY A 171 7.79 9.98 -3.66
N ALA A 172 9.03 10.17 -3.23
CA ALA A 172 10.17 9.47 -3.80
C ALA A 172 10.41 8.19 -3.01
N ASP A 173 9.86 7.08 -3.49
CA ASP A 173 9.81 5.83 -2.76
C ASP A 173 10.97 4.89 -3.10
N HIS A 174 11.33 4.02 -2.15
CA HIS A 174 12.28 2.92 -2.35
C HIS A 174 11.60 1.58 -2.10
N LEU A 175 11.30 0.84 -3.17
CA LEU A 175 10.66 -0.46 -3.12
C LEU A 175 11.68 -1.59 -3.31
N MET A 176 11.61 -2.61 -2.45
CA MET A 176 12.48 -3.78 -2.48
C MET A 176 11.67 -5.08 -2.39
N GLY A 177 11.76 -5.92 -3.42
CA GLY A 177 11.16 -7.25 -3.49
C GLY A 177 11.95 -8.32 -2.73
N ASP A 178 11.78 -9.58 -3.13
CA ASP A 178 12.56 -10.71 -2.64
C ASP A 178 12.91 -11.71 -3.76
N ASP A 179 13.13 -13.00 -3.45
CA ASP A 179 13.49 -14.00 -4.47
C ASP A 179 12.26 -14.63 -5.17
N GLY A 180 11.05 -14.11 -4.96
CA GLY A 180 9.80 -14.56 -5.58
C GLY A 180 9.15 -13.53 -6.49
N ASP A 181 8.07 -13.90 -7.18
CA ASP A 181 7.40 -12.97 -8.11
C ASP A 181 6.65 -11.84 -7.38
N GLN A 182 6.97 -10.60 -7.73
CA GLN A 182 6.33 -9.38 -7.25
C GLN A 182 5.53 -8.61 -8.30
N TRP A 183 4.59 -7.81 -7.79
CA TRP A 183 3.93 -6.73 -8.51
C TRP A 183 4.23 -5.43 -7.78
N MET A 184 4.99 -4.56 -8.42
CA MET A 184 5.54 -3.34 -7.84
C MET A 184 5.01 -2.12 -8.60
N THR A 185 4.55 -1.11 -7.88
CA THR A 185 4.25 0.21 -8.43
C THR A 185 4.95 1.29 -7.60
N GLY A 186 5.77 2.12 -8.22
CA GLY A 186 6.43 3.25 -7.53
C GLY A 186 5.38 4.26 -7.09
N GLY A 187 4.66 4.84 -8.06
CA GLY A 187 3.56 5.75 -7.79
C GLY A 187 3.84 7.13 -8.36
N ARG A 188 3.69 8.18 -7.57
CA ARG A 188 3.97 9.55 -7.99
C ARG A 188 5.25 10.04 -7.34
N GLY A 189 6.24 10.42 -8.14
CA GLY A 189 7.51 10.95 -7.67
C GLY A 189 8.64 10.16 -8.31
N ASP A 190 9.87 10.46 -7.93
CA ASP A 190 11.05 9.84 -8.54
C ASP A 190 11.43 8.60 -7.72
N ASP A 191 11.01 7.42 -8.19
CA ASP A 191 11.06 6.19 -7.40
C ASP A 191 12.31 5.33 -7.68
N LEU A 192 12.74 4.55 -6.69
CA LEU A 192 13.73 3.49 -6.84
C LEU A 192 13.07 2.13 -6.58
N ILE A 193 13.10 1.25 -7.58
CA ILE A 193 12.50 -0.08 -7.51
C ILE A 193 13.57 -1.15 -7.76
N GLU A 194 13.77 -2.02 -6.77
CA GLU A 194 14.63 -3.20 -6.84
C GLU A 194 13.77 -4.46 -6.65
N ALA A 195 13.42 -5.15 -7.75
CA ALA A 195 12.53 -6.31 -7.67
C ALA A 195 13.24 -7.57 -7.15
N TYR A 196 14.54 -7.70 -7.41
CA TYR A 196 15.39 -8.84 -7.04
C TYR A 196 15.10 -10.08 -7.89
N GLY A 197 14.71 -11.22 -7.32
CA GLY A 197 14.60 -12.46 -8.08
C GLY A 197 13.14 -12.83 -8.29
N GLY A 198 12.77 -13.37 -9.45
CA GLY A 198 11.39 -13.75 -9.72
C GLY A 198 10.97 -13.36 -11.12
N GLU A 199 9.73 -13.66 -11.52
CA GLU A 199 9.13 -13.09 -12.73
C GLU A 199 8.31 -11.86 -12.34
N ASP A 200 8.96 -10.69 -12.32
CA ASP A 200 8.42 -9.49 -11.71
C ASP A 200 7.61 -8.61 -12.68
N ARG A 201 6.70 -7.82 -12.10
CA ARG A 201 5.92 -6.81 -12.81
C ARG A 201 6.08 -5.47 -12.13
N THR A 202 6.87 -4.60 -12.76
CA THR A 202 7.23 -3.30 -12.23
C THR A 202 6.66 -2.19 -13.09
N TYR A 203 6.04 -1.22 -12.42
CA TYR A 203 5.62 0.05 -13.02
C TYR A 203 6.18 1.21 -12.18
N GLY A 204 7.02 2.08 -12.75
CA GLY A 204 7.54 3.26 -12.07
C GLY A 204 6.40 4.20 -11.71
N GLY A 205 5.75 4.76 -12.73
CA GLY A 205 4.67 5.72 -12.55
C GLY A 205 5.03 7.04 -13.21
N PRO A 206 4.38 8.16 -12.82
CA PRO A 206 4.88 9.49 -13.16
C PRO A 206 6.05 9.94 -12.26
N GLY A 207 7.16 10.31 -12.90
CA GLY A 207 8.39 10.79 -12.25
C GLY A 207 9.61 10.28 -12.99
N ASP A 208 10.81 10.68 -12.59
CA ASP A 208 12.05 10.18 -13.19
C ASP A 208 12.52 8.92 -12.41
N ASP A 209 12.05 7.75 -12.83
CA ASP A 209 12.15 6.51 -12.05
C ASP A 209 13.42 5.70 -12.34
N HIS A 210 13.86 4.90 -11.36
CA HIS A 210 14.91 3.89 -11.51
C HIS A 210 14.36 2.51 -11.17
N ALA A 211 14.35 1.58 -12.14
CA ALA A 211 13.90 0.21 -11.90
C ALA A 211 14.95 -0.83 -12.31
N LEU A 212 15.14 -1.81 -11.42
CA LEU A 212 15.99 -2.99 -11.58
C LEU A 212 15.09 -4.23 -11.47
N GLY A 213 15.00 -5.02 -12.54
CA GLY A 213 14.25 -6.28 -12.58
C GLY A 213 14.96 -7.33 -11.74
N GLY A 214 16.14 -7.72 -12.18
CA GLY A 214 16.98 -8.68 -11.48
C GLY A 214 16.93 -10.04 -12.18
N PRO A 215 17.17 -11.17 -11.47
CA PRO A 215 17.08 -12.46 -12.12
C PRO A 215 15.64 -12.95 -12.35
N GLY A 216 15.27 -13.17 -13.60
CA GLY A 216 14.03 -13.80 -14.04
C GLY A 216 13.44 -13.09 -15.27
N ASP A 217 12.30 -13.58 -15.77
CA ASP A 217 11.69 -13.00 -16.98
C ASP A 217 10.76 -11.84 -16.58
N ASP A 218 11.27 -10.61 -16.64
CA ASP A 218 10.60 -9.46 -16.02
C ASP A 218 9.80 -8.59 -17.00
N LEU A 219 8.82 -7.86 -16.46
CA LEU A 219 8.11 -6.77 -17.12
C LEU A 219 8.42 -5.45 -16.41
N LEU A 220 9.17 -4.57 -17.07
CA LEU A 220 9.52 -3.24 -16.57
C LEU A 220 8.86 -2.16 -17.40
N LEU A 221 8.04 -1.33 -16.76
CA LEU A 221 7.41 -0.16 -17.37
C LEU A 221 7.81 1.07 -16.57
N GLY A 222 8.46 2.05 -17.20
CA GLY A 222 8.83 3.31 -16.54
C GLY A 222 7.59 4.15 -16.28
N GLY A 223 7.05 4.75 -17.34
CA GLY A 223 5.86 5.59 -17.27
C GLY A 223 6.17 6.96 -17.88
N PRO A 224 5.43 8.02 -17.49
CA PRO A 224 5.79 9.37 -17.89
C PRO A 224 6.95 9.92 -17.05
N GLY A 225 8.05 10.30 -17.69
CA GLY A 225 9.25 10.84 -17.03
C GLY A 225 10.52 10.43 -17.77
N ASP A 226 11.68 10.90 -17.33
CA ASP A 226 12.96 10.46 -17.91
C ASP A 226 13.49 9.25 -17.09
N ASP A 227 13.08 8.03 -17.48
CA ASP A 227 13.28 6.81 -16.67
C ASP A 227 14.61 6.08 -16.94
N THR A 228 15.07 5.30 -15.98
CA THR A 228 16.23 4.38 -16.10
C THR A 228 15.83 2.96 -15.71
N LEU A 229 15.80 2.05 -16.69
CA LEU A 229 15.29 0.69 -16.54
C LEU A 229 16.36 -0.35 -16.90
N HIS A 230 16.58 -1.33 -16.02
CA HIS A 230 17.49 -2.45 -16.27
C HIS A 230 16.76 -3.77 -16.00
N GLY A 231 16.66 -4.64 -17.01
CA GLY A 231 16.05 -5.97 -16.85
C GLY A 231 16.93 -6.91 -16.03
N GLU A 232 18.25 -6.85 -16.24
CA GLU A 232 19.24 -7.78 -15.70
C GLU A 232 19.19 -9.19 -16.34
N GLU A 233 19.10 -10.28 -15.58
CA GLU A 233 19.24 -11.64 -16.13
C GLU A 233 17.87 -12.26 -16.46
N GLY A 234 17.55 -12.49 -17.73
CA GLY A 234 16.29 -13.16 -18.11
C GLY A 234 15.76 -12.70 -19.47
N ASP A 235 14.64 -13.26 -19.92
CA ASP A 235 13.99 -12.80 -21.16
C ASP A 235 13.00 -11.65 -20.85
N ASP A 236 13.49 -10.42 -20.80
CA ASP A 236 12.71 -9.26 -20.29
C ASP A 236 11.85 -8.52 -21.33
N LEU A 237 10.80 -7.86 -20.86
CA LEU A 237 10.03 -6.86 -21.59
C LEU A 237 10.13 -5.50 -20.90
N ILE A 238 10.79 -4.55 -21.55
CA ILE A 238 11.07 -3.22 -21.02
C ILE A 238 10.43 -2.15 -21.90
N GLY A 239 9.68 -1.24 -21.29
CA GLY A 239 9.15 -0.05 -21.95
C GLY A 239 9.35 1.19 -21.10
N GLY A 240 10.11 2.16 -21.61
CA GLY A 240 10.34 3.45 -20.93
C GLY A 240 9.04 4.22 -20.78
N GLY A 241 8.43 4.62 -21.90
CA GLY A 241 7.17 5.34 -21.89
C GLY A 241 7.34 6.74 -22.48
N PRO A 242 6.50 7.71 -22.10
CA PRO A 242 6.69 9.10 -22.52
C PRO A 242 7.85 9.78 -21.76
N GLY A 243 8.99 9.96 -22.43
CA GLY A 243 10.08 10.77 -21.91
C GLY A 243 11.40 10.48 -22.60
N LYS A 244 12.52 10.76 -21.93
CA LYS A 244 13.86 10.38 -22.40
C LYS A 244 14.43 9.26 -21.55
N ASP A 245 14.05 8.06 -21.93
CA ASP A 245 14.35 6.89 -21.12
C ASP A 245 15.69 6.26 -21.51
N THR A 246 16.34 5.64 -20.53
CA THR A 246 17.46 4.73 -20.71
C THR A 246 17.01 3.33 -20.31
N ALA A 247 17.07 2.38 -21.23
CA ALA A 247 16.65 1.00 -20.98
C ALA A 247 17.71 0.01 -21.46
N GLU A 248 18.07 -0.94 -20.60
CA GLU A 248 18.97 -2.06 -20.88
C GLU A 248 18.29 -3.37 -20.48
N GLY A 249 18.22 -4.34 -21.41
CA GLY A 249 17.71 -5.68 -21.10
C GLY A 249 18.70 -6.43 -20.22
N GLY A 250 19.77 -6.93 -20.82
CA GLY A 250 20.86 -7.57 -20.09
C GLY A 250 21.18 -8.91 -20.74
N PRO A 251 21.64 -9.91 -19.99
CA PRO A 251 21.75 -11.27 -20.49
C PRO A 251 20.38 -11.92 -20.73
N GLY A 252 19.99 -12.08 -22.00
CA GLY A 252 18.76 -12.79 -22.33
C GLY A 252 18.24 -12.48 -23.73
N ARG A 253 16.96 -12.78 -23.96
CA ARG A 253 16.25 -12.42 -25.20
C ARG A 253 15.20 -11.34 -24.91
N ASP A 254 15.70 -10.13 -24.81
CA ASP A 254 14.91 -9.01 -24.31
C ASP A 254 14.16 -8.28 -25.43
N ILE A 255 13.07 -7.63 -25.06
CA ILE A 255 12.32 -6.70 -25.89
C ILE A 255 12.33 -5.34 -25.19
N VAL A 256 13.01 -4.36 -25.80
CA VAL A 256 13.03 -2.97 -25.33
C VAL A 256 12.25 -2.09 -26.32
N LEU A 257 11.24 -1.37 -25.82
CA LEU A 257 10.26 -0.61 -26.60
C LEU A 257 10.47 0.91 -26.56
#